data_AF-A0A0M4G8D6-F1
#
_entry.id   AF-A0A0M4G8D6-F1
#
_cell.length_a   1.000
_cell.length_b   1.000
_cell.length_c   1.000
_cell.angle_alpha   90.00
_cell.angle_beta   90.00
_cell.angle_gamma   90.00
#
_symmetry.space_group_name_H-M   'P 1'
#
loop_
_entity.id
_entity.type
_entity.pdbx_description
1 polymer ?
#
loop_
_entity_poly.entity_id
_entity_poly.type
_entity_poly.pdbx_seq_one_letter_code
_entity_poly.pdbx_strand_id
1 'polypeptide(L)'
;MSNYRNVLIKIDYISNPGSVWEQNAERKGNFPLRGRKPEQVAHEWIRKLRKEISNFTVVRVTVDGEHHITKAVLQLDVIPTDNLPF
;
A
#
# COMPACT_ATOMS: atom_id res chain seq x y z
N MET A 1 -8.47 -10.36 -26.36
CA MET A 1 -8.23 -9.09 -25.63
C MET A 1 -8.48 -9.36 -24.16
N SER A 2 -7.45 -9.37 -23.31
CA SER A 2 -7.63 -9.56 -21.88
C SER A 2 -8.16 -8.28 -21.27
N ASN A 3 -9.48 -8.22 -21.01
CA ASN A 3 -10.11 -7.14 -20.24
C ASN A 3 -9.67 -7.29 -18.78
N TYR A 4 -8.54 -6.68 -18.43
CA TYR A 4 -8.13 -6.59 -17.05
C TYR A 4 -8.95 -5.52 -16.36
N ARG A 5 -9.61 -5.88 -15.25
CA ARG A 5 -10.26 -4.91 -14.38
C ARG A 5 -9.18 -4.01 -13.78
N ASN A 6 -9.29 -2.72 -14.06
CA ASN A 6 -8.49 -1.69 -13.43
C ASN A 6 -9.15 -1.29 -12.10
N VAL A 7 -8.33 -0.98 -11.11
CA VAL A 7 -8.79 -0.51 -9.80
C VAL A 7 -8.07 0.78 -9.43
N LEU A 8 -8.82 1.72 -8.86
CA LEU A 8 -8.26 2.94 -8.30
C LEU A 8 -7.85 2.67 -6.87
N ILE A 9 -6.55 2.64 -6.60
CA ILE A 9 -6.02 2.50 -5.25
C ILE A 9 -5.67 3.90 -4.73
N LYS A 10 -6.13 4.21 -3.52
CA LYS A 10 -5.74 5.40 -2.77
C LYS A 10 -5.05 4.98 -1.48
N ILE A 11 -3.87 5.54 -1.22
CA ILE A 11 -3.10 5.34 0.00
C ILE A 11 -2.98 6.70 0.70
N ASP A 12 -3.51 6.78 1.91
CA ASP A 12 -3.26 7.88 2.83
C ASP A 12 -2.14 7.46 3.79
N TYR A 13 -1.13 8.30 3.94
CA TYR A 13 0.06 8.00 4.73
C TYR A 13 0.60 9.24 5.42
N ILE A 14 1.42 9.00 6.44
CA ILE A 14 2.20 10.02 7.13
C ILE A 14 3.65 9.86 6.69
N SER A 15 4.27 10.98 6.29
CA SER A 15 5.72 11.07 6.11
C SER A 15 6.35 11.74 7.32
N ASN A 16 7.47 11.20 7.78
CA ASN A 16 8.22 11.66 8.96
C ASN A 16 7.36 11.72 10.24
N PRO A 17 6.66 10.64 10.62
CA PRO A 17 5.87 10.62 11.85
C PRO A 17 6.74 10.95 13.08
N GLY A 18 6.24 11.81 13.96
CA GLY A 18 6.94 12.24 15.18
C GLY A 18 8.03 13.29 14.97
N SER A 19 8.19 13.82 13.75
CA SER A 19 9.05 14.97 13.46
C SER A 19 8.26 16.27 13.45
N VAL A 20 8.95 17.41 13.61
CA VAL A 20 8.37 18.75 13.40
C VAL A 20 7.83 18.93 11.97
N TRP A 21 8.33 18.12 11.02
CA TRP A 21 7.94 18.11 9.61
C TRP A 21 6.98 16.96 9.25
N GLU A 22 6.24 16.44 10.23
CA GLU A 22 5.20 15.45 9.98
C GLU A 22 4.18 15.99 8.97
N GLN A 23 3.91 15.22 7.92
CA GLN A 23 2.94 15.59 6.89
C GLN A 23 2.02 14.42 6.57
N ASN A 24 0.73 14.69 6.57
CA ASN A 24 -0.29 13.81 6.02
C ASN A 24 -0.32 14.00 4.50
N ALA A 25 -0.19 12.90 3.75
CA ALA A 25 -0.21 12.92 2.30
C ALA A 25 -1.09 11.79 1.76
N GLU A 26 -1.61 12.02 0.55
CA GLU A 26 -2.38 11.01 -0.18
C GLU A 26 -1.74 10.74 -1.55
N ARG A 27 -1.74 9.48 -1.96
CA ARG A 27 -1.36 9.04 -3.31
C ARG A 27 -2.49 8.24 -3.90
N LYS A 28 -2.85 8.55 -5.15
CA LYS A 28 -3.84 7.81 -5.95
C LYS A 28 -3.17 7.23 -7.17
N GLY A 29 -3.53 6.00 -7.53
CA GLY A 29 -2.98 5.31 -8.68
C GLY A 29 -4.00 4.34 -9.25
N ASN A 30 -4.03 4.23 -10.57
CA ASN A 30 -4.89 3.29 -11.27
C ASN A 30 -4.07 2.09 -11.71
N PHE A 31 -4.47 0.88 -11.30
CA PHE A 31 -3.69 -0.32 -11.52
C PHE A 31 -4.52 -1.44 -12.16
N PRO A 32 -3.98 -2.13 -13.18
CA PRO A 32 -4.62 -3.32 -13.71
C PRO A 32 -4.41 -4.50 -12.76
N LEU A 33 -5.49 -5.17 -12.36
CA LEU A 33 -5.41 -6.31 -11.43
C LEU A 33 -4.67 -7.51 -12.05
N ARG A 34 -4.81 -7.75 -13.36
CA ARG A 34 -4.14 -8.86 -14.08
C ARG A 34 -4.23 -10.23 -13.37
N GLY A 35 -5.38 -10.53 -12.75
CA GLY A 35 -5.60 -11.77 -11.98
C GLY A 35 -5.06 -11.74 -10.54
N ARG A 36 -4.43 -10.66 -10.10
CA ARG A 36 -4.03 -10.42 -8.71
C ARG A 36 -5.16 -9.79 -7.92
N LYS A 37 -5.12 -9.95 -6.60
CA LYS A 37 -6.06 -9.27 -5.71
C LYS A 37 -5.64 -7.81 -5.50
N PRO A 38 -6.58 -6.87 -5.31
CA PRO A 38 -6.27 -5.45 -5.12
C PRO A 38 -5.34 -5.21 -3.91
N GLU A 39 -5.41 -6.04 -2.87
CA GLU A 39 -4.55 -5.94 -1.70
C GLU A 39 -3.09 -6.26 -2.02
N GLN A 40 -2.84 -7.22 -2.92
CA GLN A 40 -1.49 -7.54 -3.38
C GLN A 40 -0.90 -6.39 -4.19
N VAL A 41 -1.70 -5.78 -5.08
CA VAL A 41 -1.29 -4.63 -5.89
C VAL A 41 -1.02 -3.41 -5.00
N ALA A 42 -1.91 -3.13 -4.04
CA ALA A 42 -1.73 -2.07 -3.06
C ALA A 42 -0.46 -2.27 -2.22
N HIS A 43 -0.21 -3.51 -1.78
CA HIS A 43 0.98 -3.87 -1.01
C HIS A 43 2.28 -3.68 -1.82
N GLU A 44 2.32 -4.13 -3.08
CA GLU A 44 3.46 -3.86 -3.97
C GLU A 44 3.70 -2.36 -4.16
N TRP A 45 2.63 -1.57 -4.27
CA TRP A 45 2.74 -0.13 -4.41
C TRP A 45 3.25 0.55 -3.13
N ILE A 46 2.77 0.14 -1.96
CA ILE A 46 3.28 0.58 -0.66
C ILE A 46 4.78 0.29 -0.53
N ARG A 47 5.24 -0.89 -0.96
CA ARG A 47 6.66 -1.23 -0.95
C ARG A 47 7.50 -0.30 -1.84
N LYS A 48 6.93 0.21 -2.94
CA LYS A 48 7.59 1.24 -3.76
C LYS A 48 7.61 2.59 -3.05
N LEU A 49 6.48 3.02 -2.48
CA LEU A 49 6.39 4.28 -1.74
C LEU A 49 7.35 4.31 -0.53
N ARG A 50 7.53 3.20 0.18
CA ARG A 50 8.52 3.07 1.26
C ARG A 50 9.97 3.26 0.80
N LYS A 51 10.28 3.00 -0.47
CA LYS A 51 11.61 3.24 -1.05
C LYS A 51 11.79 4.69 -1.49
N GLU A 52 10.71 5.35 -1.90
CA GLU A 52 10.71 6.75 -2.34
C GLU A 52 10.63 7.73 -1.17
N ILE A 53 9.92 7.37 -0.10
CA ILE A 53 9.56 8.26 1.01
C ILE A 53 10.26 7.76 2.27
N SER A 54 11.17 8.58 2.79
CA SER A 54 11.82 8.33 4.09
C SER A 54 10.79 8.43 5.22
N ASN A 55 10.84 7.49 6.17
CA ASN A 55 9.91 7.40 7.31
C ASN A 55 8.43 7.46 6.89
N PHE A 56 7.96 6.37 6.28
CA PHE A 56 6.63 6.24 5.72
C PHE A 56 5.73 5.35 6.59
N THR A 57 4.56 5.86 7.00
CA THR A 57 3.56 5.10 7.75
C THR A 57 2.22 5.14 7.04
N VAL A 58 1.71 3.97 6.64
CA VAL A 58 0.38 3.85 6.03
C VAL A 58 -0.69 4.07 7.08
N VAL A 59 -1.60 5.00 6.82
CA VAL A 59 -2.78 5.24 7.66
C VAL A 59 -3.99 4.51 7.11
N ARG A 60 -4.19 4.58 5.79
CA ARG A 60 -5.39 4.06 5.13
C ARG A 60 -5.11 3.65 3.69
N VAL A 61 -5.72 2.56 3.27
CA VAL A 61 -5.75 2.07 1.89
C VAL A 61 -7.19 1.83 1.48
N THR A 62 -7.61 2.49 0.40
CA THR A 62 -8.95 2.34 -0.19
C THR A 62 -8.85 1.96 -1.66
N VAL A 63 -9.81 1.16 -2.11
CA VAL A 63 -9.96 0.69 -3.50
C VAL A 63 -11.29 1.18 -4.03
N ASP A 64 -11.26 1.79 -5.22
CA ASP A 64 -12.40 2.37 -5.91
C ASP A 64 -13.19 3.36 -5.02
N GLY A 65 -12.52 4.01 -4.06
CA GLY A 65 -13.10 5.02 -3.16
C GLY A 65 -13.95 4.47 -2.01
N GLU A 66 -14.43 3.23 -2.10
CA GLU A 66 -15.38 2.66 -1.14
C GLU A 66 -14.78 1.53 -0.30
N HIS A 67 -13.90 0.71 -0.89
CA HIS A 67 -13.47 -0.53 -0.25
C HIS A 67 -12.18 -0.34 0.56
N HIS A 68 -12.29 -0.38 1.89
CA HIS A 68 -11.16 -0.19 2.79
C HIS A 68 -10.40 -1.50 3.06
N ILE A 69 -9.19 -1.62 2.52
CA ILE A 69 -8.39 -2.85 2.55
C ILE A 69 -7.14 -2.77 3.42
N THR A 70 -6.98 -1.70 4.22
CA THR A 70 -5.76 -1.45 5.03
C THR A 70 -5.31 -2.67 5.84
N LYS A 71 -6.23 -3.33 6.55
CA LYS A 71 -5.90 -4.51 7.37
C LYS A 71 -5.36 -5.66 6.53
N ALA A 72 -6.01 -5.96 5.41
CA ALA A 72 -5.62 -7.04 4.52
C ALA A 72 -4.25 -6.76 3.87
N VAL A 73 -3.98 -5.50 3.52
CA VAL A 73 -2.70 -5.07 2.97
C VAL A 73 -1.57 -5.15 4.01
N LEU A 74 -1.82 -4.73 5.26
CA LEU A 74 -0.83 -4.81 6.34
C LEU A 74 -0.52 -6.27 6.74
N GLN A 75 -1.50 -7.17 6.65
CA GLN A 75 -1.28 -8.60 6.87
C GLN A 75 -0.31 -9.23 5.86
N LEU A 76 -0.24 -8.69 4.64
CA LEU A 76 0.70 -9.15 3.61
C LEU A 76 2.15 -8.70 3.87
N ASP A 77 2.35 -7.70 4.73
CA ASP A 77 3.67 -7.20 5.13
C ASP A 77 4.31 -8.07 6.22
N VAL A 78 3.50 -8.89 6.92
CA VAL A 78 3.97 -9.90 7.87
C VAL A 78 4.56 -11.09 7.09
N ILE A 79 5.79 -10.95 6.65
CA ILE A 79 6.61 -12.10 6.24
C ILE A 79 6.78 -12.95 7.52
N PRO A 80 6.42 -14.25 7.53
CA PRO A 80 6.76 -15.12 8.64
C PRO A 80 8.29 -15.11 8.80
N THR A 81 8.76 -14.62 9.95
CA THR A 81 10.18 -14.44 10.31
C THR A 81 10.92 -15.77 10.54
N ASP A 82 10.57 -16.83 9.81
CA ASP A 82 10.97 -18.20 10.11
C ASP A 82 12.24 -18.66 9.38
N ASN A 83 13.05 -17.74 8.84
CA ASN A 83 14.28 -18.10 8.11
C ASN A 83 15.41 -17.06 8.29
N LEU A 84 15.67 -16.63 9.52
CA LEU A 84 16.97 -16.05 9.85
C LEU A 84 17.87 -17.19 10.35
N PRO A 85 18.92 -17.60 9.60
CA PRO A 85 19.90 -18.54 10.13
C PRO A 85 20.61 -17.86 11.31
N PHE A 86 20.56 -18.53 12.46
CA PHE A 86 21.28 -18.20 13.69
C PHE A 86 22.80 -18.28 13.48
#